data_AF-A0A970DJT5-F1
#
_entry.id   AF-A0A970DJT5-F1
#
_cell.length_a   1.000
_cell.length_b   1.000
_cell.length_c   1.000
_cell.angle_alpha   90.00
_cell.angle_beta   90.00
_cell.angle_gamma   90.00
#
_symmetry.space_group_name_H-M   'P 1'
#
loop_
_entity.id
_entity.type
_entity.pdbx_description
1 polymer ?
#
loop_
_entity_poly.entity_id
_entity_poly.type
_entity_poly.pdbx_seq_one_letter_code
_entity_poly.pdbx_strand_id
1 'polypeptide(L)' 'MVKFLKWLLKSVVFACLIIFFVNIAGTLLNINIPLNLWTFLIIFFLRVPGAIILIIFFLL' A
#
# COMPACT_ATOMS: atom_id res chain seq x y z
N MET A 1 3.58 2.52 -19.37
CA MET A 1 3.32 1.33 -18.52
C MET A 1 4.43 1.01 -17.51
N VAL A 2 5.72 0.91 -17.87
CA VAL A 2 6.78 0.55 -16.91
C VAL A 2 6.91 1.52 -15.72
N LYS A 3 6.74 2.83 -15.95
CA LYS A 3 6.72 3.85 -14.87
C LYS A 3 5.58 3.63 -13.87
N PHE A 4 4.40 3.26 -14.37
CA PHE A 4 3.23 2.96 -13.55
C PHE A 4 3.44 1.72 -12.69
N LEU A 5 3.95 0.63 -13.28
CA LEU A 5 4.24 -0.59 -12.53
C LEU A 5 5.30 -0.36 -11.44
N LYS A 6 6.35 0.43 -11.75
CA LYS A 6 7.34 0.87 -10.76
C LYS A 6 6.72 1.69 -9.63
N TRP A 7 5.81 2.60 -9.95
CA TRP A 7 5.10 3.38 -8.93
C TRP A 7 4.24 2.49 -8.05
N LEU A 8 3.42 1.60 -8.64
CA LEU A 8 2.54 0.67 -7.92
C LEU A 8 3.34 -0.21 -6.96
N LEU A 9 4.44 -0.81 -7.42
CA LEU A 9 5.33 -1.60 -6.57
C LEU A 9 5.92 -0.78 -5.42
N LYS A 10 6.45 0.42 -5.70
CA LYS A 10 7.02 1.29 -4.66
C LYS A 10 5.95 1.68 -3.62
N SER A 11 4.74 1.95 -4.10
CA SER A 11 3.56 2.33 -3.34
C SER A 11 3.12 1.20 -2.38
N VAL A 12 3.05 -0.04 -2.87
CA VAL A 12 2.73 -1.24 -2.08
C VAL A 12 3.82 -1.54 -1.04
N VAL A 13 5.10 -1.48 -1.42
CA VAL A 13 6.22 -1.67 -0.48
C VAL A 13 6.18 -0.64 0.64
N PHE A 14 5.89 0.62 0.32
CA PHE A 14 5.77 1.67 1.32
C PHE A 14 4.60 1.43 2.29
N ALA A 15 3.46 0.92 1.78
CA ALA A 15 2.33 0.54 2.63
C ALA A 15 2.70 -0.60 3.60
N CYS A 16 3.43 -1.60 3.12
CA CYS A 16 3.88 -2.71 3.96
C CYS A 16 4.84 -2.24 5.06
N LEU A 17 5.76 -1.34 4.72
CA LEU A 17 6.67 -0.72 5.70
C LEU A 17 5.90 0.03 6.78
N ILE A 18 4.91 0.85 6.39
CA ILE A 18 4.07 1.57 7.35
C ILE A 18 3.36 0.59 8.30
N ILE A 19 2.76 -0.47 7.78
CA ILE A 19 2.06 -1.46 8.62
C ILE A 19 3.03 -2.16 9.56
N PHE A 20 4.25 -2.46 9.09
CA PHE A 20 5.29 -3.04 9.91
C PHE A 20 5.69 -2.11 11.07
N PHE A 21 5.93 -0.82 10.80
CA PHE A 21 6.22 0.17 11.83
C PHE A 21 5.05 0.41 12.78
N VAL A 22 3.82 0.43 12.27
CA VAL A 22 2.60 0.54 13.08
C VAL A 22 2.44 -0.68 13.98
N ASN A 23 2.77 -1.89 13.51
CA ASN A 23 2.75 -3.09 14.34
C ASN A 23 3.85 -3.07 15.40
N ILE A 24 5.06 -2.60 15.07
CA ILE A 24 6.14 -2.42 16.06
C ILE A 24 5.70 -1.41 17.13
N ALA A 25 5.24 -0.22 16.75
CA ALA A 25 4.74 0.77 17.70
C ALA A 25 3.49 0.28 18.45
N GLY A 26 2.63 -0.47 17.76
CA GLY A 26 1.39 -1.04 18.27
C GLY A 26 1.61 -2.14 19.31
N THR A 27 2.79 -2.77 19.37
CA THR A 27 3.13 -3.70 20.47
C THR A 27 3.03 -3.04 21.85
N LEU A 28 3.32 -1.74 21.94
CA LEU A 28 3.22 -0.96 23.19
C LEU A 28 1.77 -0.64 23.58
N LEU A 29 0.85 -0.64 22.60
CA LEU A 29 -0.58 -0.31 22.76
C LEU A 29 -1.49 -1.53 22.58
N ASN A 30 -0.91 -2.73 22.43
CA ASN A 30 -1.61 -3.97 22.11
C ASN A 30 -2.46 -3.91 20.82
N ILE A 31 -2.05 -3.08 19.86
CA ILE A 31 -2.65 -2.97 18.53
C ILE A 31 -1.79 -3.80 17.58
N ASN A 32 -2.36 -4.86 17.03
CA ASN A 32 -1.68 -5.75 16.10
C ASN A 32 -2.52 -5.93 14.84
N ILE A 33 -2.05 -5.37 13.73
CA ILE A 33 -2.67 -5.51 12.41
C ILE A 33 -2.20 -6.85 11.83
N PRO A 34 -3.10 -7.83 11.62
CA PRO A 34 -2.72 -9.11 11.06
C PRO A 34 -2.15 -8.93 9.64
N LEU A 35 -0.97 -9.47 9.38
CA LEU A 35 -0.35 -9.51 8.06
C LEU A 35 -0.81 -10.76 7.31
N ASN A 36 -2.06 -10.75 6.84
CA ASN A 36 -2.64 -11.86 6.05
C ASN A 36 -2.98 -11.41 4.63
N LEU A 37 -3.37 -12.37 3.77
CA LEU A 37 -3.70 -12.12 2.37
C LEU A 37 -4.77 -11.03 2.19
N TRP A 38 -5.73 -10.96 3.12
CA TRP A 38 -6.80 -9.95 3.11
C TRP A 38 -6.28 -8.54 3.32
N THR A 39 -5.33 -8.35 4.23
CA THR A 39 -4.70 -7.05 4.48
C THR A 39 -3.97 -6.55 3.23
N PHE A 40 -3.26 -7.44 2.53
CA PHE A 40 -2.62 -7.11 1.26
C PHE A 40 -3.63 -6.75 0.16
N LEU A 41 -4.74 -7.49 0.05
CA LEU A 41 -5.83 -7.18 -0.88
C LEU A 41 -6.43 -5.80 -0.61
N ILE A 42 -6.69 -5.45 0.65
CA ILE A 42 -7.25 -4.15 1.05
C ILE A 42 -6.28 -3.02 0.71
N ILE A 43 -4.99 -3.16 1.03
CA ILE A 43 -3.96 -2.18 0.68
C ILE A 43 -3.93 -1.98 -0.84
N PHE A 44 -3.94 -3.07 -1.60
CA PHE A 44 -3.89 -3.02 -3.05
C PHE A 44 -5.12 -2.30 -3.61
N PHE A 45 -6.32 -2.67 -3.16
CA PHE A 45 -7.59 -2.04 -3.55
C PHE A 45 -7.65 -0.56 -3.22
N LEU A 46 -7.22 -0.16 -2.01
CA LEU A 46 -7.17 1.26 -1.62
C LEU A 46 -6.18 2.07 -2.45
N ARG A 47 -5.16 1.43 -3.04
CA ARG A 47 -4.22 2.10 -3.95
C ARG A 47 -4.69 2.11 -5.41
N VAL A 48 -5.71 1.33 -5.79
CA VAL A 48 -6.29 1.34 -7.14
C VAL A 48 -6.86 2.72 -7.53
N PRO A 49 -7.63 3.43 -6.68
CA PRO A 49 -8.06 4.80 -6.99
C PRO A 49 -6.88 5.76 -7.27
N GLY A 50 -5.83 5.70 -6.45
CA GLY A 50 -4.62 6.52 -6.67
C GLY A 50 -3.86 6.13 -7.93
N ALA A 51 -3.84 4.83 -8.26
CA ALA A 51 -3.30 4.32 -9.52
C ALA A 51 -4.09 4.84 -10.73
N ILE A 52 -5.43 4.86 -10.66
CA ILE A 52 -6.31 5.36 -11.73
C ILE A 52 -6.05 6.86 -11.99
N ILE A 53 -5.95 7.67 -10.93
CA ILE A 53 -5.68 9.11 -11.07
C ILE A 53 -4.32 9.35 -11.74
N LEU A 54 -3.29 8.59 -11.36
CA LEU A 54 -1.97 8.68 -11.99
C LEU A 54 -1.98 8.23 -13.45
N ILE A 55 -2.75 7.18 -13.77
CA ILE A 55 -2.94 6.74 -15.16
C ILE A 55 -3.54 7.88 -15.98
N ILE A 56 -4.59 8.55 -15.48
CA ILE A 56 -5.22 9.68 -16.16
C ILE A 56 -4.22 10.84 -16.33
N PHE A 57 -3.44 11.17 -15.30
CA PHE A 57 -2.48 12.26 -15.33
C PHE A 57 -1.28 12.03 -16.26
N PHE A 58 -0.89 10.76 -16.49
CA PHE A 58 0.20 10.40 -17.40
C PHE A 58 -0.27 10.02 -18.82
N LEU A 59 -1.59 9.84 -19.03
CA LEU A 59 -2.18 9.61 -20.36
C LEU A 59 -2.62 10.89 -21.06
N LEU A 60 -2.93 11.95 -20.30
CA LEU A 60 -2.97 13.34 -20.77
C LEU A 60 -1.55 13.86 -21.03
#